data_AF-K1UMV5-F1
#
_entry.id   AF-K1UMV5-F1
#
_cell.length_a   1.000
_cell.length_b   1.000
_cell.length_c   1.000
_cell.angle_alpha   90.00
_cell.angle_beta   90.00
_cell.angle_gamma   90.00
#
_symmetry.space_group_name_H-M   'P 1'
#
loop_
_entity.id
_entity.type
_entity.pdbx_description
1 polymer ?
#
loop_
_entity_poly.entity_id
_entity_poly.type
_entity_poly.pdbx_seq_one_letter_code
_entity_poly.pdbx_strand_id
1 'polypeptide(L)'
;MNRNIIAPLSDEVAKELKSGDYVYITGTIYTARDAAHKRMWEALEKGEELPIEMKNNIIYYMGPSPAREGRPIGSAGPTTASRMDKYAPKLLDLGLKGMIGKGKRSEQVKEAIVRNGSVYFAAVGGAGAILSKAN
;
A
#
# COMPACT_ATOMS: atom_id res chain seq x y z
N MET A 1 19.01 -3.53 -4.63
CA MET A 1 19.77 -3.60 -3.35
C MET A 1 18.80 -3.93 -2.23
N ASN A 2 19.24 -4.46 -1.08
CA ASN A 2 18.35 -4.63 0.08
C ASN A 2 18.24 -3.31 0.85
N ARG A 3 17.02 -2.88 1.17
CA ARG A 3 16.71 -1.64 1.88
C ARG A 3 15.78 -1.95 3.05
N ASN A 4 16.06 -1.38 4.21
CA ASN A 4 15.15 -1.41 5.36
C ASN A 4 14.62 0.00 5.56
N ILE A 5 13.29 0.15 5.62
CA ILE A 5 12.63 1.45 5.79
C ILE A 5 11.62 1.38 6.93
N ILE A 6 11.33 2.54 7.51
CA ILE A 6 10.35 2.69 8.57
C ILE A 6 9.08 3.33 7.99
N ALA A 7 7.91 2.85 8.41
CA ALA A 7 6.62 3.45 8.12
C ALA A 7 6.15 4.32 9.30
N PRO A 8 5.55 5.51 9.08
CA PRO A 8 5.21 6.11 7.77
C PRO A 8 6.44 6.48 6.92
N LEU A 9 6.31 6.36 5.59
CA LEU A 9 7.40 6.57 4.64
C LEU A 9 7.60 8.07 4.39
N SER A 10 8.80 8.59 4.70
CA SER A 10 9.13 10.00 4.44
C SER A 10 9.42 10.26 2.96
N ASP A 11 9.32 11.51 2.55
CA ASP A 11 9.63 11.94 1.18
C ASP A 11 11.10 11.71 0.81
N GLU A 12 12.00 11.92 1.77
CA GLU A 12 13.44 11.74 1.60
C GLU A 12 13.75 10.27 1.31
N VAL A 13 13.22 9.36 2.14
CA VAL A 13 13.43 7.93 1.98
C VAL A 13 12.78 7.44 0.68
N ALA A 14 11.58 7.91 0.33
CA ALA A 14 10.91 7.54 -0.91
C ALA A 14 11.74 7.88 -2.15
N LYS A 15 12.38 9.07 -2.18
CA LYS A 15 13.21 9.54 -3.29
C LYS A 15 14.51 8.74 -3.48
N GLU A 16 15.03 8.13 -2.42
CA GLU A 16 16.25 7.32 -2.50
C GLU A 16 16.00 5.92 -3.08
N LEU A 17 14.76 5.43 -3.03
CA LEU A 17 14.42 4.09 -3.51
C LEU A 17 14.46 4.02 -5.03
N LYS A 18 14.98 2.92 -5.56
CA LYS A 18 15.05 2.64 -6.99
C LYS A 18 14.23 1.42 -7.35
N SER A 19 13.71 1.40 -8.58
CA SER A 19 13.06 0.20 -9.12
C SER A 19 14.02 -1.00 -9.07
N GLY A 20 13.53 -2.13 -8.57
CA GLY A 20 14.34 -3.35 -8.36
C GLY A 20 14.99 -3.46 -6.99
N ASP A 21 14.83 -2.47 -6.10
CA ASP A 21 15.22 -2.64 -4.70
C ASP A 21 14.30 -3.63 -3.96
N TYR A 22 14.92 -4.47 -3.13
CA TYR A 22 14.23 -5.32 -2.17
C TYR A 22 14.04 -4.52 -0.90
N VAL A 23 12.79 -4.26 -0.53
CA VAL A 23 12.45 -3.37 0.57
C VAL A 23 11.75 -4.13 1.69
N TYR A 24 12.29 -4.00 2.89
CA TYR A 24 11.70 -4.47 4.14
C TYR A 24 11.14 -3.27 4.89
N ILE A 25 9.89 -3.35 5.32
CA ILE A 25 9.14 -2.24 5.91
C ILE A 25 8.82 -2.60 7.36
N THR A 26 9.23 -1.76 8.29
CA THR A 26 8.92 -1.89 9.72
C THR A 26 8.08 -0.71 10.18
N GLY A 27 7.05 -0.95 11.00
CA GLY A 27 6.16 0.09 11.52
C GLY A 27 4.71 -0.12 11.08
N THR A 28 3.91 0.92 11.22
CA THR A 28 2.46 0.84 10.97
C THR A 28 2.15 1.07 9.49
N ILE A 29 1.45 0.12 8.89
CA ILE A 29 0.86 0.22 7.56
C ILE A 29 -0.62 -0.15 7.63
N TYR A 30 -1.42 0.35 6.69
CA TYR A 30 -2.85 0.09 6.66
C TYR A 30 -3.20 -0.92 5.59
N THR A 31 -4.22 -1.75 5.83
CA THR A 31 -4.74 -2.66 4.81
C THR A 31 -6.03 -2.12 4.23
N ALA A 32 -6.10 -1.99 2.90
CA ALA A 32 -7.32 -1.62 2.22
C ALA A 32 -7.36 -2.23 0.82
N ARG A 33 -8.54 -2.68 0.39
CA ARG A 33 -8.77 -3.19 -0.97
C ARG A 33 -10.08 -2.63 -1.53
N ASP A 34 -10.74 -3.36 -2.43
CA ASP A 34 -11.88 -2.93 -3.24
C ASP A 34 -12.96 -2.13 -2.47
N ALA A 35 -13.56 -2.72 -1.43
CA ALA A 35 -14.66 -2.07 -0.69
C ALA A 35 -14.21 -0.83 0.11
N ALA A 36 -13.02 -0.89 0.72
CA ALA A 36 -12.46 0.24 1.46
C ALA A 36 -12.13 1.40 0.53
N HIS A 37 -11.53 1.13 -0.65
CA HIS A 37 -11.24 2.16 -1.63
C HIS A 37 -12.51 2.79 -2.21
N LYS A 38 -13.55 1.99 -2.48
CA LYS A 38 -14.85 2.51 -2.92
C LYS A 38 -15.45 3.46 -1.88
N ARG A 39 -15.43 3.08 -0.60
CA ARG A 39 -15.97 3.93 0.48
C ARG A 39 -15.17 5.22 0.64
N MET A 40 -13.83 5.16 0.61
CA MET A 40 -12.98 6.36 0.66
C MET A 40 -13.27 7.27 -0.54
N TRP A 41 -13.43 6.71 -1.73
CA TRP A 41 -13.78 7.47 -2.93
C TRP A 41 -15.14 8.18 -2.78
N GLU A 42 -16.18 7.46 -2.36
CA GLU A 42 -17.52 8.02 -2.17
C GLU A 42 -17.56 9.12 -1.11
N ALA A 43 -16.77 9.00 -0.03
CA ALA A 43 -16.62 10.04 0.98
C ALA A 43 -15.96 11.30 0.38
N LEU A 44 -14.85 11.13 -0.34
CA LEU A 44 -14.14 12.24 -0.99
C LEU A 44 -15.01 12.97 -2.03
N GLU A 45 -15.83 12.24 -2.80
CA GLU A 45 -16.76 12.84 -3.77
C GLU A 45 -17.85 13.69 -3.10
N LYS A 46 -18.16 13.41 -1.83
CA LYS A 46 -19.08 14.22 -1.01
C LYS A 46 -18.39 15.35 -0.26
N GLY A 47 -17.07 15.49 -0.39
CA GLY A 47 -16.28 16.45 0.39
C GLY A 47 -16.10 16.05 1.87
N GLU A 48 -16.32 14.78 2.22
CA GLU A 48 -16.11 14.26 3.57
C GLU A 48 -14.61 13.94 3.80
N GLU A 49 -14.18 14.01 5.06
CA GLU A 49 -12.84 13.60 5.46
C GLU A 49 -12.71 12.08 5.57
N LEU A 50 -11.50 11.57 5.30
CA LEU A 50 -11.19 10.16 5.48
C LEU A 50 -10.88 9.87 6.96
N PRO A 51 -11.21 8.68 7.48
CA PRO A 51 -10.92 8.31 8.87
C PRO A 51 -9.43 8.07 9.15
N ILE A 52 -8.58 8.21 8.14
CA ILE A 52 -7.11 8.10 8.23
C ILE A 52 -6.47 9.19 7.37
N GLU A 53 -5.42 9.81 7.90
CA GLU A 53 -4.60 10.76 7.13
C GLU A 53 -3.81 10.01 6.06
N MET A 54 -3.85 10.44 4.80
CA MET A 54 -3.13 9.76 3.72
C MET A 54 -1.63 10.06 3.72
N LYS A 55 -1.24 11.24 4.21
CA LYS A 55 0.14 11.74 4.14
C LYS A 55 1.13 10.73 4.72
N ASN A 56 2.15 10.39 3.93
CA ASN A 56 3.26 9.49 4.28
C ASN A 56 2.86 8.03 4.58
N ASN A 57 1.57 7.71 4.61
CA ASN A 57 1.11 6.38 4.91
C ASN A 57 1.31 5.41 3.74
N ILE A 58 1.32 4.13 4.09
CA ILE A 58 1.42 3.01 3.15
C ILE A 58 0.15 2.18 3.24
N ILE A 59 -0.46 1.90 2.09
CA ILE A 59 -1.60 0.99 1.99
C ILE A 59 -1.16 -0.35 1.38
N TYR A 60 -1.35 -1.43 2.12
CA TYR A 60 -1.22 -2.79 1.65
C TYR A 60 -2.55 -3.33 1.12
N TYR A 61 -2.59 -3.64 -0.17
CA TYR A 61 -3.72 -4.27 -0.82
C TYR A 61 -3.80 -5.76 -0.45
N MET A 62 -4.41 -6.02 0.71
CA MET A 62 -4.48 -7.33 1.33
C MET A 62 -5.80 -7.49 2.07
N GLY A 63 -6.30 -8.72 2.13
CA GLY A 63 -7.38 -9.13 3.01
C GLY A 63 -6.93 -10.40 3.73
N PRO A 64 -6.71 -10.37 5.05
CA PRO A 64 -6.11 -11.49 5.74
C PRO A 64 -7.10 -12.65 5.84
N SER A 65 -6.59 -13.88 5.85
CA SER A 65 -7.41 -15.02 6.29
C SER A 65 -7.72 -14.88 7.79
N PRO A 66 -8.69 -15.64 8.32
CA PRO A 66 -8.87 -15.76 9.76
C PRO A 66 -7.55 -16.11 10.46
N ALA A 67 -7.31 -15.48 11.61
CA ALA A 67 -6.16 -15.79 12.44
C ALA A 67 -6.31 -17.20 13.03
N ARG A 68 -5.19 -17.92 13.14
CA ARG A 68 -5.13 -19.15 13.94
C ARG A 68 -4.89 -18.79 15.40
N GLU A 69 -5.19 -19.71 16.30
CA GLU A 69 -4.94 -19.53 17.73
C GLU A 69 -3.49 -19.09 18.01
N GLY A 70 -3.33 -18.10 18.89
CA GLY A 70 -2.03 -17.53 19.25
C GLY A 70 -1.37 -16.66 18.18
N ARG A 71 -2.05 -16.30 17.08
CA ARG A 71 -1.52 -15.39 16.05
C ARG A 71 -2.35 -14.10 15.93
N PRO A 72 -1.70 -12.94 15.72
CA PRO A 72 -2.41 -11.67 15.55
C PRO A 72 -3.15 -11.57 14.21
N ILE A 73 -2.70 -12.29 13.18
CA ILE A 73 -3.28 -12.25 11.83
C ILE A 73 -3.13 -13.60 11.12
N GLY A 74 -4.07 -13.90 10.21
CA GLY A 74 -3.95 -15.03 9.29
C GLY A 74 -2.99 -14.76 8.13
N SER A 75 -3.04 -15.60 7.09
CA SER A 75 -2.24 -15.41 5.88
C SER A 75 -2.52 -14.05 5.24
N ALA A 76 -1.47 -13.30 4.96
CA ALA A 76 -1.51 -11.88 4.59
C ALA A 76 -0.90 -11.67 3.19
N GLY A 77 -1.43 -12.37 2.19
CA GLY A 77 -0.94 -12.28 0.80
C GLY A 77 -1.47 -11.06 0.04
N PRO A 78 -0.73 -10.55 -0.96
CA PRO A 78 -1.16 -9.42 -1.77
C PRO A 78 -2.31 -9.78 -2.70
N THR A 79 -3.15 -8.78 -2.99
CA THR A 79 -4.15 -8.85 -4.06
C THR A 79 -3.73 -8.03 -5.27
N THR A 80 -4.39 -8.28 -6.41
CA THR A 80 -4.10 -7.60 -7.68
C THR A 80 -4.33 -6.10 -7.55
N ALA A 81 -3.27 -5.31 -7.74
CA ALA A 81 -3.26 -3.87 -7.49
C ALA A 81 -4.11 -3.08 -8.49
N SER A 82 -4.24 -3.56 -9.73
CA SER A 82 -4.98 -2.85 -10.78
C SER A 82 -6.47 -2.64 -10.46
N ARG A 83 -7.05 -3.43 -9.55
CA ARG A 83 -8.43 -3.23 -9.09
C ARG A 83 -8.63 -1.93 -8.31
N MET A 84 -7.55 -1.32 -7.82
CA MET A 84 -7.57 -0.04 -7.11
C MET A 84 -7.14 1.14 -7.99
N ASP A 85 -6.80 0.92 -9.27
CA ASP A 85 -6.24 1.96 -10.14
C ASP A 85 -7.18 3.14 -10.38
N LYS A 86 -8.50 2.90 -10.38
CA LYS A 86 -9.50 3.98 -10.45
C LYS A 86 -9.38 4.96 -9.27
N TYR A 87 -9.04 4.46 -8.08
CA TYR A 87 -9.07 5.23 -6.83
C TYR A 87 -7.70 5.77 -6.43
N ALA A 88 -6.64 5.04 -6.77
CA ALA A 88 -5.28 5.30 -6.30
C ALA A 88 -4.76 6.71 -6.63
N PRO A 89 -4.95 7.29 -7.84
CA PRO A 89 -4.44 8.62 -8.14
C PRO A 89 -4.91 9.69 -7.16
N LYS A 90 -6.19 9.67 -6.77
CA LYS A 90 -6.73 10.62 -5.80
C LYS A 90 -6.13 10.45 -4.41
N LEU A 91 -5.91 9.21 -3.96
CA LEU A 91 -5.27 8.96 -2.66
C LEU A 91 -3.80 9.39 -2.67
N LEU A 92 -3.09 9.19 -3.79
CA LEU A 92 -1.72 9.67 -3.98
C LEU A 92 -1.66 11.20 -3.89
N ASP A 93 -2.60 11.90 -4.51
CA ASP A 93 -2.69 13.36 -4.46
C ASP A 93 -3.05 13.90 -3.05
N LEU A 94 -3.65 13.05 -2.19
CA LEU A 94 -3.86 13.34 -0.77
C LEU A 94 -2.64 13.02 0.10
N GLY A 95 -1.54 12.52 -0.48
CA GLY A 95 -0.28 12.28 0.20
C GLY A 95 0.03 10.81 0.49
N LEU A 96 -0.76 9.85 -0.02
CA LEU A 96 -0.45 8.43 0.09
C LEU A 96 0.95 8.18 -0.49
N LYS A 97 1.88 7.69 0.34
CA LYS A 97 3.29 7.60 -0.05
C LYS A 97 3.69 6.23 -0.56
N GLY A 98 3.04 5.18 -0.08
CA GLY A 98 3.30 3.82 -0.55
C GLY A 98 2.06 2.99 -0.81
N MET A 99 2.19 2.08 -1.76
CA MET A 99 1.19 1.06 -2.05
C MET A 99 1.88 -0.29 -2.16
N ILE A 100 1.34 -1.33 -1.53
CA ILE A 100 1.85 -2.69 -1.62
C ILE A 100 0.79 -3.57 -2.31
N GLY A 101 1.17 -4.33 -3.34
CA GLY A 101 0.24 -5.20 -4.06
C GLY A 101 0.94 -6.15 -5.03
N LYS A 102 0.18 -6.75 -5.95
CA LYS A 102 0.75 -7.56 -7.05
C LYS A 102 0.22 -7.13 -8.42
N GLY A 103 1.02 -7.37 -9.45
CA GLY A 103 0.67 -7.10 -10.85
C GLY A 103 1.03 -5.68 -11.30
N LYS A 104 0.81 -5.42 -12.59
CA LYS A 104 1.06 -4.13 -13.24
C LYS A 104 0.02 -3.09 -12.80
N ARG A 105 0.38 -1.82 -12.91
CA ARG A 105 -0.49 -0.66 -12.66
C ARG A 105 -0.77 0.07 -13.98
N SER A 106 -1.91 0.76 -14.07
CA SER A 106 -2.27 1.62 -15.19
C SER A 106 -1.31 2.81 -15.33
N GLU A 107 -1.33 3.46 -16.50
CA GLU A 107 -0.47 4.61 -16.76
C GLU A 107 -0.82 5.80 -15.86
N GLN A 108 -2.11 6.05 -15.61
CA GLN A 108 -2.58 7.11 -14.72
C GLN A 108 -2.02 6.97 -13.30
N VAL A 109 -1.85 5.73 -12.82
CA VAL A 109 -1.24 5.48 -11.52
C VAL A 109 0.27 5.74 -11.56
N LYS A 110 0.96 5.37 -12.65
CA LYS A 110 2.40 5.64 -12.76
C LYS A 110 2.68 7.14 -12.79
N GLU A 111 1.90 7.91 -13.56
CA GLU A 111 1.97 9.37 -13.57
C GLU A 111 1.70 9.95 -12.18
N ALA A 112 0.69 9.43 -11.47
CA ALA A 112 0.38 9.84 -10.11
C ALA A 112 1.48 9.49 -9.10
N ILE A 113 2.16 8.35 -9.28
CA ILE A 113 3.33 7.96 -8.47
C ILE A 113 4.46 8.97 -8.68
N VAL A 114 4.77 9.31 -9.93
CA VAL A 114 5.85 10.25 -10.28
C VAL A 114 5.56 11.64 -9.72
N ARG A 115 4.37 12.19 -9.94
CA ARG A 115 4.04 13.56 -9.49
C ARG A 115 4.02 13.72 -7.97
N ASN A 116 3.72 12.64 -7.23
CA ASN A 116 3.64 12.66 -5.76
C ASN A 116 4.91 12.12 -5.07
N GLY A 117 5.92 11.68 -5.83
CA GLY A 117 7.11 11.03 -5.27
C GLY A 117 6.79 9.80 -4.42
N SER A 118 5.76 9.04 -4.82
CA SER A 118 5.29 7.86 -4.10
C SER A 118 5.94 6.58 -4.64
N VAL A 119 5.72 5.46 -3.95
CA VAL A 119 6.34 4.18 -4.30
C VAL A 119 5.31 3.05 -4.39
N TYR A 120 5.41 2.23 -5.42
CA TYR A 120 4.68 0.97 -5.53
C TYR A 120 5.60 -0.20 -5.23
N PHE A 121 5.30 -0.93 -4.17
CA PHE A 121 6.00 -2.15 -3.76
C PHE A 121 5.25 -3.37 -4.30
N ALA A 122 5.89 -4.09 -5.22
CA ALA A 122 5.40 -5.39 -5.64
C ALA A 122 5.72 -6.43 -4.56
N ALA A 123 4.70 -6.87 -3.82
CA ALA A 123 4.87 -7.94 -2.84
C ALA A 123 5.16 -9.27 -3.54
N VAL A 124 6.09 -10.04 -2.99
CA VAL A 124 6.47 -11.36 -3.51
C VAL A 124 5.26 -12.30 -3.40
N GLY A 125 4.67 -12.63 -4.56
CA GLY A 125 3.51 -13.52 -4.65
C GLY A 125 3.81 -14.92 -4.14
N GLY A 126 2.85 -15.55 -3.45
CA GLY A 126 2.98 -16.91 -2.91
C GLY A 126 3.55 -17.00 -1.49
N ALA A 127 4.11 -15.91 -0.95
CA ALA A 127 4.70 -15.86 0.39
C ALA A 127 3.71 -15.47 1.51
N GLY A 128 2.39 -15.57 1.30
CA GLY A 128 1.38 -15.05 2.25
C GLY A 128 1.47 -15.60 3.68
N ALA A 129 1.94 -16.85 3.85
CA ALA A 129 2.18 -17.47 5.15
C ALA A 129 3.53 -17.09 5.81
N ILE A 130 4.46 -16.54 5.03
CA ILE A 130 5.73 -15.97 5.51
C ILE A 130 5.51 -14.50 5.86
N LEU A 131 4.76 -13.77 5.04
CA LEU A 131 4.41 -12.37 5.29
C LEU A 131 3.60 -12.18 6.58
N SER A 132 2.79 -13.17 6.99
CA SER A 132 2.07 -13.14 8.27
C SER A 132 2.91 -13.52 9.49
N LYS A 133 4.20 -13.84 9.30
CA LYS A 133 5.18 -14.13 10.36
C LYS A 133 6.22 -13.03 10.52
N ALA A 134 6.08 -11.90 9.80
CA ALA A 134 6.92 -10.74 10.06
C ALA A 134 6.65 -10.28 11.50
N ASN A 135 7.69 -10.37 12.34
CA ASN A 135 7.67 -9.94 13.74
C ASN A 135 7.97 -8.45 13.83
#